data_AF-A0AAV7JDR8-F1
#
_entry.id   AF-A0AAV7JDR8-F1
#
_cell.length_a   1.000
_cell.length_b   1.000
_cell.length_c   1.000
_cell.angle_alpha   90.00
_cell.angle_beta   90.00
_cell.angle_gamma   90.00
#
_symmetry.space_group_name_H-M   'P 1'
#
loop_
_entity.id
_entity.type
_entity.pdbx_description
1 polymer ?
#
loop_
_entity_poly.entity_id
_entity_poly.type
_entity_poly.pdbx_seq_one_letter_code
_entity_poly.pdbx_strand_id
1 'polypeptide(L)'
;MIQLYLNPTAPVGVSVPCAQFVYYTFCRLMSTLPSPSNENFPLRFQIADGLDGSGKHTVYNQPNTNTSTKSVILFCSKAINIVNSSGKELWKNNCPNSLFSQRPIFLLVATENHDNIHQFMKDIINPETDQMKDQGFYFADDKHIFVDVVRSMLDGEMASISSGAGGSSCRLCTATQKELKDRA
;
A
#
# COMPACT_ATOMS: atom_id res chain seq x y z
N MET A 1 -15.09 8.10 -0.83
CA MET A 1 -15.05 9.58 -0.85
C MET A 1 -13.60 9.96 -1.09
N ILE A 2 -13.29 10.79 -2.10
CA ILE A 2 -11.89 11.22 -2.36
C ILE A 2 -11.54 12.30 -1.33
N GLN A 3 -10.41 12.16 -0.66
CA GLN A 3 -9.88 13.19 0.25
C GLN A 3 -8.78 13.98 -0.43
N LEU A 4 -8.81 15.30 -0.24
CA LEU A 4 -7.76 16.22 -0.65
C LEU A 4 -6.94 16.57 0.58
N TYR A 5 -5.64 16.28 0.55
CA TYR A 5 -4.73 16.78 1.57
C TYR A 5 -4.22 18.15 1.13
N LEU A 6 -4.82 19.19 1.71
CA LEU A 6 -4.40 20.58 1.56
C LEU A 6 -3.82 21.03 2.89
N ASN A 7 -2.50 20.94 3.04
CA ASN A 7 -1.77 21.54 4.15
C ASN A 7 -0.71 22.47 3.55
N PRO A 8 -0.64 23.76 3.92
CA PRO A 8 0.30 24.72 3.33
C PRO A 8 1.78 24.35 3.51
N THR A 9 2.10 23.37 4.37
CA THR A 9 3.45 22.85 4.58
C THR A 9 3.61 21.35 4.31
N ALA A 10 2.55 20.63 3.93
CA ALA A 10 2.62 19.18 3.66
C ALA A 10 2.41 18.86 2.17
N PRO A 11 2.82 17.67 1.71
CA PRO A 11 2.62 17.24 0.32
C PRO A 11 1.16 17.39 -0.13
N VAL A 12 0.96 18.07 -1.27
CA VAL A 12 -0.36 18.14 -1.90
C VAL A 12 -0.63 16.79 -2.54
N GLY A 13 -1.78 16.18 -2.22
CA GLY A 13 -2.10 14.85 -2.72
C GLY A 13 -3.57 14.53 -2.73
N VAL A 14 -3.89 13.47 -3.46
CA VAL A 14 -5.22 12.88 -3.56
C VAL A 14 -5.16 11.49 -2.95
N SER A 15 -6.15 11.16 -2.12
CA SER A 15 -6.25 9.84 -1.53
C SER A 15 -7.66 9.25 -1.57
N VAL A 16 -7.68 7.94 -1.44
CA VAL A 16 -8.82 7.19 -0.93
C VAL A 16 -8.36 6.54 0.38
N PRO A 17 -9.14 6.62 1.48
CA PRO A 17 -8.80 5.89 2.69
C PRO A 17 -8.54 4.41 2.38
N CYS A 18 -7.39 3.89 2.80
CA CYS A 18 -6.92 2.54 2.48
C CYS A 18 -7.93 1.49 2.97
N ALA A 19 -8.44 1.64 4.20
CA ALA A 19 -9.46 0.75 4.75
C ALA A 19 -10.74 0.70 3.90
N GLN A 20 -11.21 1.86 3.43
CA GLN A 20 -12.38 1.95 2.57
C GLN A 20 -12.12 1.30 1.20
N PHE A 21 -10.93 1.52 0.63
CA PHE A 21 -10.52 0.91 -0.63
C PHE A 21 -10.46 -0.63 -0.53
N VAL A 22 -9.85 -1.15 0.54
CA VAL A 22 -9.73 -2.60 0.79
C VAL A 22 -11.12 -3.22 0.95
N TYR A 23 -12.01 -2.59 1.72
CA TYR A 23 -13.39 -3.03 1.87
C TYR A 23 -14.12 -3.13 0.52
N TYR A 24 -14.10 -2.07 -0.29
CA TYR A 24 -14.78 -2.10 -1.59
C TYR A 24 -14.16 -3.11 -2.55
N THR A 25 -12.84 -3.26 -2.54
CA THR A 25 -12.16 -4.27 -3.34
C THR A 25 -12.64 -5.67 -2.94
N PHE A 26 -12.68 -5.95 -1.65
CA PHE A 26 -13.20 -7.21 -1.12
C PHE A 26 -14.65 -7.45 -1.54
N CYS A 27 -15.55 -6.49 -1.34
CA CYS A 27 -16.96 -6.60 -1.73
C CYS A 27 -17.12 -6.90 -3.23
N ARG A 28 -16.33 -6.24 -4.08
CA ARG A 28 -16.33 -6.50 -5.53
C ARG A 28 -15.87 -7.92 -5.83
N LEU A 29 -14.79 -8.40 -5.21
CA LEU A 29 -14.30 -9.76 -5.40
C LEU A 29 -15.31 -10.80 -4.92
N MET A 30 -15.90 -10.62 -3.74
CA MET A 30 -16.92 -11.53 -3.22
C MET A 30 -18.16 -11.59 -4.12
N SER A 31 -18.53 -10.49 -4.78
CA SER A 31 -19.64 -10.48 -5.74
C SER A 31 -19.38 -11.32 -7.00
N THR A 32 -18.13 -11.69 -7.28
CA THR A 32 -17.77 -12.59 -8.38
C THR A 32 -17.85 -14.07 -8.02
N LEU A 33 -18.03 -14.39 -6.73
CA LEU A 33 -18.15 -15.77 -6.26
C LEU A 33 -19.61 -16.26 -6.40
N PRO A 34 -19.84 -17.55 -6.69
CA PRO A 34 -21.18 -18.08 -6.90
C PRO A 34 -22.04 -18.14 -5.63
N SER A 35 -21.44 -18.28 -4.44
CA SER A 35 -22.18 -18.36 -3.17
C SER A 35 -21.38 -17.83 -1.98
N PRO A 36 -20.99 -16.53 -1.99
CA PRO A 36 -20.12 -15.92 -0.97
C PRO A 36 -20.70 -15.98 0.45
N SER A 37 -22.02 -16.06 0.58
CA SER A 37 -22.70 -16.10 1.88
C SER A 37 -22.53 -17.41 2.62
N ASN A 38 -22.21 -18.51 1.92
CA ASN A 38 -22.19 -19.87 2.46
C ASN A 38 -20.78 -20.32 2.87
N GLU A 39 -19.79 -19.44 2.74
CA GLU A 39 -18.40 -19.77 3.06
C GLU A 39 -18.16 -19.76 4.58
N ASN A 40 -17.14 -20.48 5.00
CA ASN A 40 -16.77 -20.59 6.41
C ASN A 40 -15.97 -19.37 6.86
N PHE A 41 -16.60 -18.52 7.68
CA PHE A 41 -15.95 -17.36 8.29
C PHE A 41 -15.15 -17.75 9.55
N PRO A 42 -14.21 -16.91 10.03
CA PRO A 42 -13.74 -15.66 9.40
C PRO A 42 -12.94 -15.94 8.12
N LEU A 43 -12.91 -14.95 7.21
CA LEU A 43 -12.05 -15.00 6.02
C LEU A 43 -10.76 -14.21 6.26
N ARG A 44 -9.70 -14.61 5.56
CA ARG A 44 -8.45 -13.87 5.43
C ARG A 44 -8.33 -13.32 4.02
N PHE A 45 -8.24 -12.01 3.92
CA PHE A 45 -8.05 -11.30 2.66
C PHE A 45 -6.61 -10.79 2.59
N GLN A 46 -5.81 -11.35 1.69
CA GLN A 46 -4.43 -10.92 1.51
C GLN A 46 -4.33 -9.85 0.43
N ILE A 47 -3.64 -8.77 0.75
CA ILE A 47 -3.27 -7.71 -0.19
C ILE A 47 -1.76 -7.53 -0.20
N ALA A 48 -1.23 -7.06 -1.32
CA ALA A 48 0.13 -6.55 -1.38
C ALA A 48 0.11 -5.04 -1.65
N ASP A 49 1.01 -4.31 -1.03
CA ASP A 49 1.13 -2.86 -1.19
C ASP A 49 2.57 -2.41 -1.42
N GLY A 50 2.70 -1.16 -1.84
CA GLY A 50 3.97 -0.46 -1.93
C GLY A 50 3.81 0.90 -2.62
N LEU A 51 4.93 1.61 -2.71
CA LEU A 51 4.99 2.91 -3.35
C LEU A 51 6.23 3.02 -4.22
N ASP A 52 6.12 3.91 -5.20
CA ASP A 52 7.19 4.26 -6.12
C ASP A 52 7.15 5.76 -6.42
N GLY A 53 8.33 6.34 -6.60
CA GLY A 53 8.51 7.73 -7.00
C GLY A 53 8.70 7.86 -8.50
N SER A 54 8.16 8.93 -9.08
CA SER A 54 8.40 9.27 -10.47
C SER A 54 8.75 10.75 -10.59
N GLY A 55 9.77 11.06 -11.39
CA GLY A 55 10.33 12.39 -11.53
C GLY A 55 10.15 12.97 -12.94
N LYS A 56 10.53 14.25 -13.10
CA LYS A 56 10.50 15.00 -14.38
C LYS A 56 9.09 15.23 -14.91
N HIS A 57 8.10 15.32 -14.03
CA HIS A 57 6.75 15.73 -14.39
C HIS A 57 6.70 17.22 -14.76
N THR A 58 5.75 17.57 -15.63
CA THR A 58 5.49 18.97 -16.00
C THR A 58 4.75 19.66 -14.87
N VAL A 59 5.24 20.85 -14.48
CA VAL A 59 4.53 21.72 -13.52
C VAL A 59 3.64 22.66 -14.32
N TYR A 60 2.34 22.57 -14.08
CA TYR A 60 1.37 23.49 -14.67
C TYR A 60 1.43 24.83 -13.94
N ASN A 61 1.54 25.92 -14.69
CA ASN A 61 1.57 27.26 -14.11
C ASN A 61 0.15 27.69 -13.70
N GLN A 62 -0.16 27.56 -12.42
CA GLN A 62 -1.42 27.95 -11.81
C GLN A 62 -1.22 29.15 -10.88
N PRO A 63 -2.14 30.14 -10.89
CA PRO A 63 -2.09 31.25 -9.95
C PRO A 63 -2.11 30.74 -8.50
N ASN A 64 -1.07 31.05 -7.73
CA ASN A 64 -0.95 30.80 -6.28
C ASN A 64 -0.89 29.33 -5.81
N THR A 65 -0.77 28.35 -6.70
CA THR A 65 -0.79 26.91 -6.33
C THR A 65 0.31 26.08 -6.96
N ASN A 66 1.36 26.70 -7.52
CA ASN A 66 2.47 25.98 -8.13
C ASN A 66 3.20 25.11 -7.10
N THR A 67 3.36 23.84 -7.42
CA THR A 67 4.21 22.92 -6.66
C THR A 67 5.69 23.26 -6.87
N SER A 68 6.51 23.07 -5.82
CA SER A 68 7.95 23.25 -5.87
C SER A 68 8.69 22.02 -6.42
N THR A 69 8.00 20.89 -6.60
CA THR A 69 8.59 19.63 -7.06
C THR A 69 8.10 19.22 -8.45
N LYS A 70 8.97 18.52 -9.19
CA LYS A 70 8.65 17.84 -10.46
C LYS A 70 8.47 16.35 -10.27
N SER A 71 8.24 15.92 -9.03
CA SER A 71 8.12 14.51 -8.65
C SER A 71 6.74 14.21 -8.07
N VAL A 72 6.32 12.97 -8.26
CA VAL A 72 5.14 12.40 -7.64
C VAL A 72 5.51 11.08 -6.97
N ILE A 73 4.77 10.72 -5.93
CA ILE A 73 4.85 9.41 -5.28
C ILE A 73 3.48 8.76 -5.41
N LEU A 74 3.46 7.52 -5.90
CA LEU A 74 2.24 6.74 -6.07
C LEU A 74 2.28 5.55 -5.12
N PHE A 75 1.29 5.46 -4.22
CA PHE A 75 1.07 4.28 -3.41
C PHE A 75 -0.05 3.43 -4.01
N CYS A 76 0.26 2.17 -4.28
CA CYS A 76 -0.63 1.21 -4.90
C CYS A 76 -0.84 -0.02 -4.02
N SER A 77 -2.00 -0.64 -4.17
CA SER A 77 -2.26 -1.96 -3.61
C SER A 77 -2.90 -2.89 -4.62
N LYS A 78 -2.76 -4.19 -4.39
CA LYS A 78 -3.40 -5.25 -5.17
C LYS A 78 -3.94 -6.34 -4.24
N ALA A 79 -5.07 -6.91 -4.62
CA ALA A 79 -5.57 -8.14 -4.02
C ALA A 79 -4.74 -9.34 -4.47
N ILE A 80 -4.41 -10.24 -3.54
CA ILE A 80 -3.65 -11.47 -3.79
C ILE A 80 -4.57 -12.68 -3.77
N ASN A 81 -5.20 -12.96 -2.63
CA ASN A 81 -6.15 -14.06 -2.49
C ASN A 81 -7.13 -13.83 -1.32
N ILE A 82 -8.17 -14.65 -1.29
CA ILE A 82 -9.12 -14.76 -0.19
C ILE A 82 -9.15 -16.22 0.25
N VAL A 83 -8.90 -16.47 1.53
CA VAL A 83 -8.86 -17.80 2.14
C VAL A 83 -9.87 -17.86 3.27
N ASN A 84 -10.53 -18.99 3.44
CA ASN A 84 -11.48 -19.20 4.54
C ASN A 84 -10.79 -19.81 5.78
N SER A 85 -11.54 -19.98 6.86
CA SER A 85 -11.02 -20.54 8.12
C SER A 85 -10.53 -21.99 8.01
N SER A 86 -10.95 -22.74 7.00
CA SER A 86 -10.45 -24.10 6.71
C SER A 86 -9.21 -24.11 5.80
N GLY A 87 -8.68 -22.94 5.42
CA GLY A 87 -7.55 -22.82 4.49
C GLY A 87 -7.90 -23.05 3.01
N LYS A 88 -9.19 -23.12 2.67
CA LYS A 88 -9.65 -23.20 1.27
C LYS A 88 -9.53 -21.83 0.63
N GLU A 89 -8.83 -21.76 -0.50
CA GLU A 89 -8.75 -20.56 -1.33
C GLU A 89 -10.06 -20.35 -2.09
N LEU A 90 -10.72 -19.23 -1.84
CA LEU A 90 -12.00 -18.86 -2.44
C LEU A 90 -11.80 -18.03 -3.71
N TRP A 91 -10.76 -17.21 -3.70
CA TRP A 91 -10.41 -16.35 -4.81
C TRP A 91 -8.89 -16.16 -4.86
N LYS A 92 -8.34 -16.10 -6.07
CA LYS A 92 -6.94 -15.81 -6.31
C LYS A 92 -6.77 -14.87 -7.49
N ASN A 93 -5.85 -13.93 -7.36
CA ASN A 93 -5.40 -13.12 -8.48
C ASN A 93 -4.52 -13.96 -9.40
N ASN A 94 -5.03 -14.30 -10.58
CA ASN A 94 -4.28 -15.08 -11.58
C ASN A 94 -3.18 -14.27 -12.28
N CYS A 95 -3.24 -12.93 -12.20
CA CYS A 95 -2.29 -12.04 -12.86
C CYS A 95 -1.81 -10.94 -11.89
N PRO A 96 -1.14 -11.29 -10.77
CA PRO A 96 -0.82 -10.36 -9.69
C PRO A 96 0.19 -9.26 -10.08
N ASN A 97 0.84 -9.38 -11.23
CA ASN A 97 1.77 -8.36 -11.74
C ASN A 97 1.20 -7.58 -12.93
N SER A 98 -0.09 -7.78 -13.24
CA SER A 98 -0.77 -7.02 -14.30
C SER A 98 -1.06 -5.60 -13.84
N LEU A 99 -0.89 -4.63 -14.75
CA LEU A 99 -1.30 -3.24 -14.56
C LEU A 99 -2.79 -3.13 -14.17
N PHE A 100 -3.63 -4.03 -14.66
CA PHE A 100 -5.07 -4.04 -14.38
C PHE A 100 -5.42 -4.47 -12.95
N SER A 101 -4.49 -5.13 -12.25
CA SER A 101 -4.65 -5.55 -10.86
C SER A 101 -4.14 -4.52 -9.86
N GLN A 102 -3.34 -3.55 -10.32
CA GLN A 102 -2.85 -2.48 -9.47
C GLN A 102 -3.95 -1.44 -9.26
N ARG A 103 -4.09 -0.98 -8.02
CA ARG A 103 -5.06 0.03 -7.66
C ARG A 103 -4.36 1.18 -6.95
N PRO A 104 -4.39 2.39 -7.53
CA PRO A 104 -3.82 3.56 -6.89
C PRO A 104 -4.69 3.96 -5.70
N ILE A 105 -4.06 4.17 -4.54
CA ILE A 105 -4.75 4.59 -3.32
C ILE A 105 -4.34 6.02 -2.95
N PHE A 106 -3.05 6.35 -3.09
CA PHE A 106 -2.54 7.71 -2.87
C PHE A 106 -1.68 8.17 -4.03
N LEU A 107 -1.87 9.43 -4.43
CA LEU A 107 -0.96 10.16 -5.29
C LEU A 107 -0.51 11.43 -4.56
N LEU A 108 0.78 11.55 -4.30
CA LEU A 108 1.39 12.69 -3.63
C LEU A 108 2.25 13.46 -4.62
N VAL A 109 2.15 14.78 -4.62
CA VAL A 109 3.09 15.67 -5.30
C VAL A 109 4.20 16.02 -4.32
N ALA A 110 5.19 15.13 -4.24
CA ALA A 110 6.33 15.25 -3.34
C ALA A 110 7.58 14.61 -3.95
N THR A 111 8.73 15.09 -3.50
CA THR A 111 10.02 14.45 -3.80
C THR A 111 10.15 13.18 -2.97
N GLU A 112 10.62 12.11 -3.60
CA GLU A 112 11.02 10.89 -2.91
C GLU A 112 12.26 11.18 -2.06
N ASN A 113 12.04 11.37 -0.76
CA ASN A 113 13.09 11.57 0.23
C ASN A 113 12.65 10.95 1.56
N HIS A 114 13.61 10.80 2.48
CA HIS A 114 13.36 10.17 3.76
C HIS A 114 12.22 10.81 4.54
N ASP A 115 12.22 12.13 4.69
CA ASP A 115 11.23 12.80 5.53
C ASP A 115 9.81 12.66 4.98
N ASN A 116 9.62 12.86 3.67
CA ASN A 116 8.31 12.74 3.02
C ASN A 116 7.79 11.29 3.09
N ILE A 117 8.64 10.31 2.77
CA ILE A 117 8.23 8.90 2.76
C ILE A 117 8.00 8.40 4.17
N HIS A 118 8.93 8.65 5.10
CA HIS A 118 8.81 8.22 6.48
C HIS A 118 7.57 8.85 7.14
N GLN A 119 7.34 10.14 6.95
CA GLN A 119 6.15 10.81 7.49
C GLN A 119 4.87 10.25 6.88
N PHE A 120 4.81 10.07 5.55
CA PHE A 120 3.65 9.47 4.88
C PHE A 120 3.35 8.07 5.40
N MET A 121 4.38 7.23 5.54
CA MET A 121 4.21 5.86 6.02
C MET A 121 3.78 5.83 7.49
N LYS A 122 4.40 6.64 8.34
CA LYS A 122 4.13 6.68 9.78
C LYS A 122 2.76 7.27 10.11
N ASP A 123 2.41 8.38 9.48
CA ASP A 123 1.25 9.16 9.90
C ASP A 123 -0.04 8.72 9.18
N ILE A 124 0.08 8.07 8.01
CA ILE A 124 -1.08 7.73 7.16
C ILE A 124 -1.16 6.22 6.93
N ILE A 125 -0.16 5.61 6.28
CA ILE A 125 -0.29 4.22 5.80
C ILE A 125 -0.26 3.21 6.94
N ASN A 126 0.74 3.27 7.83
CA ASN A 126 0.92 2.26 8.87
C ASN A 126 -0.28 2.18 9.83
N PRO A 127 -0.81 3.31 10.37
CA PRO A 127 -1.98 3.26 11.26
C PRO A 127 -3.19 2.61 10.60
N GLU A 128 -3.48 2.94 9.34
CA GLU A 128 -4.59 2.31 8.61
C GLU A 128 -4.35 0.82 8.36
N THR A 129 -3.13 0.43 7.96
CA THR A 129 -2.82 -0.99 7.71
C THR A 129 -2.77 -1.83 8.98
N ASP A 130 -2.29 -1.28 10.08
CA ASP A 130 -2.22 -1.97 11.37
C ASP A 130 -3.62 -2.14 11.95
N GLN A 131 -4.47 -1.11 11.86
CA GLN A 131 -5.87 -1.24 12.23
C GLN A 131 -6.59 -2.34 11.43
N MET A 132 -6.37 -2.42 10.11
CA MET A 132 -6.95 -3.46 9.27
C MET A 132 -6.44 -4.87 9.62
N LYS A 133 -5.16 -5.02 9.98
CA LYS A 133 -4.59 -6.31 10.40
C LYS A 133 -5.17 -6.76 11.74
N ASP A 134 -5.24 -5.85 12.70
CA ASP A 134 -5.63 -6.16 14.07
C ASP A 134 -7.14 -6.37 14.21
N GLN A 135 -7.93 -5.50 13.58
CA GLN A 135 -9.39 -5.45 13.77
C GLN A 135 -10.16 -6.04 12.60
N GLY A 136 -9.59 -6.08 11.40
CA GLY A 136 -10.33 -6.49 10.20
C GLY A 136 -11.51 -5.57 9.89
N PHE A 137 -12.52 -6.10 9.20
CA PHE A 137 -13.81 -5.43 8.96
C PHE A 137 -14.94 -6.45 8.83
N TYR A 138 -16.19 -5.96 8.84
CA TYR A 138 -17.38 -6.79 8.69
C TYR A 138 -17.96 -6.69 7.28
N PHE A 139 -18.34 -7.82 6.72
CA PHE A 139 -19.09 -7.98 5.48
C PHE A 139 -20.50 -8.49 5.80
N ALA A 140 -21.54 -7.98 5.12
CA ALA A 140 -22.93 -8.40 5.36
C ALA A 140 -23.31 -8.45 6.86
N ASP A 141 -22.89 -7.42 7.61
CA ASP A 141 -23.14 -7.14 9.02
C ASP A 141 -22.53 -8.10 10.08
N ASP A 142 -22.36 -9.38 9.80
CA ASP A 142 -21.89 -10.36 10.80
C ASP A 142 -20.63 -11.14 10.39
N LYS A 143 -20.18 -11.03 9.14
CA LYS A 143 -19.09 -11.83 8.62
C LYS A 143 -17.76 -11.12 8.72
N HIS A 144 -16.96 -11.54 9.68
CA HIS A 144 -15.68 -10.93 9.97
C HIS A 144 -14.57 -11.34 8.99
N ILE A 145 -13.82 -10.34 8.52
CA ILE A 145 -12.73 -10.46 7.55
C ILE A 145 -11.46 -9.89 8.15
N PHE A 146 -10.41 -10.69 8.24
CA PHE A 146 -9.06 -10.23 8.58
C PHE A 146 -8.30 -9.85 7.32
N VAL A 147 -7.46 -8.82 7.40
CA VAL A 147 -6.66 -8.34 6.26
C VAL A 147 -5.19 -8.60 6.52
N ASP A 148 -4.58 -9.44 5.67
CA ASP A 148 -3.14 -9.69 5.70
C ASP A 148 -2.45 -8.78 4.67
N VAL A 149 -1.75 -7.74 5.14
CA VAL A 149 -1.05 -6.77 4.26
C VAL A 149 0.42 -7.15 4.11
N VAL A 150 0.85 -7.40 2.87
CA VAL A 150 2.23 -7.73 2.50
C VAL A 150 2.87 -6.55 1.76
N ARG A 151 3.85 -5.90 2.38
CA ARG A 151 4.57 -4.78 1.76
C ARG A 151 5.75 -5.26 0.92
N SER A 152 5.44 -5.71 -0.30
CA SER A 152 6.42 -6.31 -1.22
C SER A 152 6.62 -5.53 -2.52
N MET A 153 5.84 -4.47 -2.75
CA MET A 153 5.97 -3.63 -3.95
C MET A 153 6.84 -2.40 -3.68
N LEU A 154 7.95 -2.62 -2.96
CA LEU A 154 8.98 -1.61 -2.73
C LEU A 154 10.24 -2.02 -3.47
N ASP A 155 10.86 -1.08 -4.16
CA ASP A 155 12.16 -1.30 -4.76
C ASP A 155 13.27 -1.24 -3.69
N GLY A 156 14.52 -1.40 -4.15
CA GLY A 156 15.68 -1.31 -3.28
C GLY A 156 15.76 0.04 -2.58
N GLU A 157 15.59 1.16 -3.27
CA GLU A 157 15.74 2.48 -2.69
C GLU A 157 14.65 2.77 -1.65
N MET A 158 13.40 2.56 -2.03
CA MET A 158 12.23 2.84 -1.21
C MET A 158 12.21 2.02 0.07
N ALA A 159 12.56 0.73 0.00
CA ALA A 159 12.65 -0.08 1.21
C ALA A 159 13.84 0.34 2.11
N SER A 160 14.85 1.06 1.60
CA SER A 160 15.89 1.67 2.45
C SER A 160 15.32 2.86 3.17
N ILE A 161 14.70 3.74 2.40
CA ILE A 161 14.14 4.99 2.88
C ILE A 161 13.08 4.71 3.94
N SER A 162 12.17 3.77 3.69
CA SER A 162 11.08 3.43 4.60
C SER A 162 11.52 2.70 5.86
N SER A 163 12.64 1.97 5.82
CA SER A 163 13.16 1.25 6.99
C SER A 163 14.09 2.09 7.85
N GLY A 164 14.52 3.26 7.38
CA GLY A 164 15.57 4.06 8.01
C GLY A 164 16.97 3.41 7.94
N ALA A 165 17.09 2.23 7.32
CA ALA A 165 18.37 1.59 7.09
C ALA A 165 19.03 2.28 5.88
N GLY A 166 20.09 3.05 6.12
CA GLY A 166 20.87 3.68 5.06
C GLY A 166 21.34 2.67 4.01
N GLY A 167 21.57 3.10 2.77
CA GLY A 167 21.80 2.24 1.59
C GLY A 167 23.07 1.35 1.61
N SER A 168 23.75 1.19 2.74
CA SER A 168 25.04 0.49 2.88
C SER A 168 25.01 -0.77 3.76
N SER A 169 23.83 -1.26 4.17
CA SER A 169 23.68 -2.52 4.91
C SER A 169 22.64 -3.45 4.29
N CYS A 170 22.85 -4.76 4.45
CA CYS A 170 21.88 -5.79 4.07
C CYS A 170 20.65 -5.70 4.97
N ARG A 171 19.45 -5.67 4.40
CA ARG A 171 18.20 -5.56 5.18
C ARG A 171 17.72 -6.87 5.81
N LEU A 172 18.22 -8.00 5.33
CA LEU A 172 17.87 -9.31 5.88
C LEU A 172 18.75 -9.69 7.07
N CYS A 173 20.04 -9.37 7.02
CA CYS A 173 21.01 -9.77 8.05
C CYS A 173 21.71 -8.60 8.73
N THR A 174 21.37 -7.35 8.42
CA THR A 174 21.95 -6.10 8.94
C THR A 174 23.45 -5.89 8.69
N ALA A 175 24.12 -6.86 8.05
CA ALA A 175 25.54 -6.79 7.75
C ALA A 175 25.85 -5.59 6.86
N THR A 176 26.86 -4.82 7.24
CA THR A 176 27.43 -3.74 6.45
C THR A 176 28.04 -4.27 5.15
N GLN A 177 28.22 -3.39 4.15
CA GLN A 177 28.96 -3.76 2.94
C GLN A 177 30.35 -4.35 3.22
N LYS A 178 31.02 -3.90 4.30
CA LYS A 178 32.32 -4.44 4.71
C LYS A 178 32.19 -5.89 5.17
N GLU A 179 31.27 -6.17 6.09
CA GLU A 179 31.02 -7.53 6.59
C GLU A 179 30.54 -8.49 5.51
N LEU A 180 29.82 -8.00 4.50
CA LEU A 180 29.42 -8.81 3.34
C LEU A 180 30.61 -9.15 2.44
N LYS A 181 31.53 -8.20 2.23
CA LYS A 181 32.76 -8.43 1.46
C LYS A 181 33.70 -9.40 2.17
N ASP A 182 33.76 -9.34 3.49
CA ASP A 182 34.61 -10.23 4.30
C ASP A 182 34.09 -11.68 4.35
N ARG A 183 32.85 -11.94 3.86
CA ARG A 183 32.21 -13.26 3.78
C ARG A 183 32.21 -13.87 2.37
N ALA A 184 32.61 -13.11 1.36
CA ALA A 184 32.66 -13.53 -0.04
C ALA A 184 34.06 -14.05 -0.40
#